data_AF-A0A7K2W8B0-F1
#
_entry.id   AF-A0A7K2W8B0-F1
#
_cell.length_a   1.000
_cell.length_b   1.000
_cell.length_c   1.000
_cell.angle_alpha   90.00
_cell.angle_beta   90.00
_cell.angle_gamma   90.00
#
_symmetry.space_group_name_H-M   'P 1'
#
loop_
_entity.id
_entity.type
_entity.pdbx_description
1 polymer ?
#
loop_
_entity_poly.entity_id
_entity_poly.type
_entity_poly.pdbx_seq_one_letter_code
_entity_poly.pdbx_strand_id
1 'polypeptide(L)'
;MQADVGVCLVCAPGESDGAGWLFGMLTDGSAEAVSSDAEDYDDRPVDRRAVAAILAGAPLDRRTVRALDPAADFEATADRTRLLGYAMADA
;
A
#
# COMPACT_ATOMS: atom_id res chain seq x y z
N MET A 1 -11.89 -5.53 -20.22
CA MET A 1 -13.22 -4.99 -19.88
C MET A 1 -13.76 -5.85 -18.74
N GLN A 2 -13.32 -5.56 -17.51
CA GLN A 2 -13.87 -6.23 -16.33
C GLN A 2 -15.13 -5.49 -15.93
N ALA A 3 -16.24 -6.21 -15.80
CA ALA A 3 -17.49 -5.65 -15.33
C ALA A 3 -17.37 -5.43 -13.82
N ASP A 4 -17.29 -4.16 -13.43
CA ASP A 4 -17.37 -3.73 -12.04
C ASP A 4 -18.81 -3.93 -11.56
N VAL A 5 -19.05 -5.04 -10.87
CA VAL A 5 -20.33 -5.32 -10.22
C VAL A 5 -20.14 -5.17 -8.71
N GLY A 6 -19.60 -4.03 -8.29
CA GLY A 6 -19.61 -3.62 -6.89
C GLY A 6 -21.03 -3.19 -6.50
N VAL A 7 -21.65 -3.86 -5.51
CA VAL A 7 -22.88 -3.36 -4.88
C VAL A 7 -22.50 -2.12 -4.06
N CYS A 8 -22.67 -0.95 -4.68
CA CYS A 8 -22.59 0.33 -3.99
C CYS A 8 -23.92 0.59 -3.24
N LEU A 9 -23.82 0.86 -1.93
CA LEU A 9 -24.97 0.98 -1.02
C LEU A 9 -25.80 2.26 -1.23
N VAL A 10 -25.28 3.24 -1.99
CA VAL A 10 -25.89 4.58 -2.20
C VAL A 10 -26.03 4.93 -3.71
N CYS A 11 -25.50 4.11 -4.61
CA CYS A 11 -25.52 4.39 -6.05
C CYS A 11 -26.81 3.89 -6.71
N ALA A 12 -27.14 4.40 -7.91
CA ALA A 12 -28.28 3.90 -8.67
C ALA A 12 -28.06 2.43 -9.09
N PRO A 13 -29.13 1.66 -9.38
CA PRO A 13 -28.99 0.28 -9.84
C PRO A 13 -28.10 0.19 -11.09
N GLY A 14 -27.02 -0.58 -11.00
CA GLY A 14 -26.05 -0.76 -12.09
C GLY A 14 -24.90 0.26 -12.11
N GLU A 15 -24.88 1.22 -11.17
CA GLU A 15 -23.72 2.06 -10.92
C GLU A 15 -22.73 1.38 -9.96
N SER A 16 -21.46 1.55 -10.27
CA SER A 16 -20.34 1.21 -9.38
C SER A 16 -19.84 2.49 -8.71
N ASP A 17 -19.38 2.38 -7.46
CA ASP A 17 -18.65 3.45 -6.77
C ASP A 17 -17.24 3.66 -7.34
N GLY A 18 -16.83 2.83 -8.30
CA GLY A 18 -15.51 2.85 -8.91
C GLY A 18 -14.42 2.30 -8.00
N ALA A 19 -14.74 1.68 -6.86
CA ALA A 19 -13.77 1.15 -5.91
C ALA A 19 -13.42 -0.33 -6.16
N GLY A 20 -13.98 -0.98 -7.18
CA GLY A 20 -13.72 -2.40 -7.46
C GLY A 20 -12.24 -2.71 -7.68
N TRP A 21 -11.47 -1.77 -8.26
CA TRP A 21 -10.02 -1.92 -8.41
C TRP A 21 -9.29 -1.99 -7.06
N LEU A 22 -9.67 -1.14 -6.09
CA LEU A 22 -9.08 -1.11 -4.75
C LEU A 22 -9.30 -2.43 -4.01
N PHE A 23 -10.53 -2.95 -4.05
CA PHE A 23 -10.82 -4.25 -3.45
C PHE A 23 -10.12 -5.40 -4.18
N GLY A 24 -9.97 -5.31 -5.50
CA GLY A 24 -9.17 -6.25 -6.28
C GLY A 24 -7.73 -6.33 -5.79
N MET A 25 -7.04 -5.19 -5.67
CA MET A 25 -5.68 -5.12 -5.13
C MET A 25 -5.61 -5.65 -3.69
N LEU A 26 -6.51 -5.20 -2.82
CA LEU A 26 -6.51 -5.62 -1.40
C LEU A 26 -6.76 -7.12 -1.22
N THR A 27 -7.53 -7.75 -2.10
CA THR A 27 -7.83 -9.19 -2.03
C THR A 27 -6.74 -10.05 -2.66
N ASP A 28 -6.07 -9.57 -3.71
CA ASP A 28 -4.88 -10.21 -4.26
C ASP A 28 -3.73 -10.18 -3.25
N GLY A 29 -3.51 -9.01 -2.62
CA GLY A 29 -2.57 -8.85 -1.50
C GLY A 29 -1.11 -9.13 -1.84
N SER A 30 -0.75 -9.29 -3.12
CA SER A 30 0.63 -9.50 -3.54
C SER A 30 1.42 -8.20 -3.53
N ALA A 31 2.73 -8.32 -3.37
CA ALA A 31 3.62 -7.17 -3.50
C ALA A 31 3.54 -6.57 -4.92
N GLU A 32 3.29 -7.39 -5.93
CA GLU A 32 3.11 -6.99 -7.31
C GLU A 32 1.86 -6.11 -7.50
N ALA A 33 0.70 -6.54 -7.00
CA ALA A 33 -0.54 -5.77 -7.10
C ALA A 33 -0.43 -4.43 -6.36
N VAL A 34 0.05 -4.46 -5.12
CA VAL A 34 0.22 -3.24 -4.31
C VAL A 34 1.24 -2.29 -4.92
N SER A 35 2.35 -2.82 -5.47
CA SER A 35 3.35 -1.98 -6.12
C SER A 35 2.82 -1.38 -7.42
N SER A 36 2.09 -2.13 -8.25
CA SER A 36 1.52 -1.60 -9.49
C SER A 36 0.59 -0.41 -9.21
N ASP A 37 -0.29 -0.55 -8.22
CA ASP A 37 -1.22 0.51 -7.84
C ASP A 37 -0.49 1.72 -7.25
N ALA A 38 0.55 1.49 -6.42
CA ALA A 38 1.36 2.57 -5.87
C ALA A 38 2.19 3.30 -6.94
N GLU A 39 2.69 2.57 -7.94
CA GLU A 39 3.43 3.12 -9.08
C GLU A 39 2.52 4.02 -9.93
N ASP A 40 1.29 3.57 -10.18
CA ASP A 40 0.27 4.33 -10.92
C ASP A 40 -0.22 5.56 -10.13
N TYR A 41 -0.31 5.47 -8.79
CA TYR A 41 -0.77 6.58 -7.94
C TYR A 41 0.28 7.68 -7.77
N ASP A 42 1.53 7.31 -7.50
CA ASP A 42 2.63 8.25 -7.25
C ASP A 42 3.37 8.68 -8.54
N ASP A 43 2.97 8.17 -9.70
CA ASP A 43 3.64 8.38 -11.00
C ASP A 43 5.16 8.09 -10.94
N ARG A 44 5.56 7.07 -10.17
CA ARG A 44 6.98 6.72 -9.96
C ARG A 44 7.18 5.23 -9.65
N PRO A 45 8.35 4.66 -9.96
CA PRO A 45 8.69 3.30 -9.55
C PRO A 45 8.69 3.10 -8.02
N VAL A 46 8.25 1.93 -7.56
CA VAL A 46 8.24 1.55 -6.13
C VAL A 46 9.10 0.31 -5.91
N ASP A 47 9.88 0.29 -4.81
CA ASP A 47 10.67 -0.89 -4.46
C ASP A 47 9.77 -2.03 -3.96
N ARG A 48 9.50 -2.99 -4.85
CA ARG A 48 8.65 -4.16 -4.56
C ARG A 48 9.15 -5.00 -3.40
N ARG A 49 10.46 -5.03 -3.11
CA ARG A 49 11.00 -5.76 -1.96
C ARG A 49 10.64 -5.06 -0.65
N ALA A 50 10.66 -3.74 -0.63
CA ALA A 50 10.21 -2.96 0.52
C ALA A 50 8.71 -3.15 0.76
N VAL A 51 7.89 -3.16 -0.30
CA VAL A 51 6.45 -3.47 -0.22
C VAL A 51 6.22 -4.89 0.32
N ALA A 52 6.95 -5.89 -0.21
CA ALA A 52 6.86 -7.26 0.28
C ALA A 52 7.21 -7.38 1.78
N ALA A 53 8.20 -6.62 2.26
CA ALA A 53 8.57 -6.60 3.68
C ALA A 53 7.45 -6.03 4.55
N ILE A 54 6.78 -4.95 4.11
CA ILE A 54 5.61 -4.38 4.80
C ILE A 54 4.47 -5.38 4.87
N LEU A 55 4.13 -6.02 3.75
CA LEU A 55 3.04 -6.98 3.68
C LEU A 55 3.31 -8.22 4.54
N ALA A 56 4.58 -8.61 4.69
CA ALA A 56 5.00 -9.69 5.59
C ALA A 56 5.02 -9.27 7.07
N GLY A 57 4.76 -8.00 7.40
CA GLY A 57 4.85 -7.47 8.77
C GLY A 57 6.28 -7.46 9.32
N ALA A 58 7.29 -7.41 8.45
CA ALA A 58 8.68 -7.31 8.89
C ALA A 58 8.93 -5.99 9.62
N PRO A 59 9.84 -5.94 10.61
CA PRO A 59 10.22 -4.68 11.23
C PRO A 59 10.73 -3.67 10.20
N LEU A 60 10.27 -2.43 10.28
CA LEU A 60 10.72 -1.38 9.38
C LEU A 60 12.11 -0.89 9.80
N ASP A 61 13.01 -0.78 8.82
CA ASP A 61 14.35 -0.23 8.98
C ASP A 61 14.56 1.01 8.10
N ARG A 62 15.69 1.69 8.28
CA ARG A 62 16.00 2.92 7.54
C ARG A 62 16.10 2.68 6.04
N ARG A 63 16.53 1.48 5.63
CA ARG A 63 16.59 1.07 4.22
C ARG A 63 15.19 1.00 3.61
N THR A 64 14.26 0.35 4.29
CA THR A 64 12.87 0.15 3.84
C THR A 64 12.15 1.50 3.74
N VAL A 65 12.29 2.35 4.76
CA VAL A 65 11.69 3.70 4.75
C VAL A 65 12.21 4.51 3.56
N ARG A 66 13.53 4.57 3.35
CA ARG A 66 14.12 5.33 2.24
C ARG A 66 13.82 4.74 0.86
N ALA A 67 13.63 3.44 0.76
CA ALA A 67 13.27 2.78 -0.49
C ALA A 67 11.85 3.15 -0.93
N LEU A 68 10.93 3.36 0.04
CA LEU A 68 9.55 3.74 -0.23
C LEU A 68 9.41 5.26 -0.42
N ASP A 69 10.06 6.04 0.43
CA ASP A 69 10.10 7.50 0.34
C ASP A 69 11.51 8.01 0.66
N PRO A 70 12.29 8.40 -0.37
CA PRO A 70 13.64 8.95 -0.19
C PRO A 70 13.68 10.26 0.61
N ALA A 71 12.57 11.00 0.68
CA ALA A 71 12.46 12.27 1.39
C ALA A 71 11.94 12.12 2.82
N ALA A 72 11.54 10.92 3.24
CA ALA A 72 11.00 10.68 4.57
C ALA A 72 12.02 10.94 5.68
N ASP A 73 11.55 11.57 6.76
CA ASP A 73 12.27 11.63 8.02
C ASP A 73 12.08 10.31 8.77
N PHE A 74 13.17 9.57 8.91
CA PHE A 74 13.16 8.26 9.54
C PHE A 74 12.67 8.29 10.99
N GLU A 75 13.05 9.30 11.79
CA GLU A 75 12.68 9.35 13.21
C GLU A 75 11.17 9.61 13.36
N ALA A 76 10.64 10.53 12.57
CA ALA A 76 9.21 10.79 12.51
C ALA A 76 8.41 9.55 12.05
N THR A 77 8.92 8.83 11.05
CA THR A 77 8.33 7.55 10.61
C THR A 77 8.39 6.50 11.71
N ALA A 78 9.51 6.40 12.44
CA ALA A 78 9.69 5.43 13.51
C ALA A 78 8.70 5.67 14.66
N ASP A 79 8.52 6.93 15.08
CA ASP A 79 7.56 7.30 16.12
C ASP A 79 6.13 6.96 15.70
N ARG A 80 5.76 7.25 14.45
CA ARG A 80 4.42 6.92 13.93
C ARG A 80 4.20 5.42 13.82
N THR A 81 5.20 4.67 13.37
CA THR A 81 5.16 3.21 13.24
C THR A 81 4.97 2.54 14.60
N ARG A 82 5.69 2.99 15.63
CA ARG A 82 5.54 2.50 17.01
C ARG A 82 4.16 2.80 17.58
N LEU A 83 3.61 3.99 17.31
CA LEU A 83 2.25 4.36 17.73
C LEU A 83 1.19 3.42 17.13
N LEU A 84 1.40 2.96 15.90
CA LEU A 84 0.52 2.02 15.19
C LEU A 84 0.74 0.55 15.60
N GLY A 85 1.71 0.27 16.47
CA GLY A 85 1.98 -1.09 16.98
C GLY A 85 2.86 -1.94 16.06
N TYR A 86 3.52 -1.35 15.07
CA TYR A 86 4.45 -2.05 14.19
C TYR A 86 5.87 -2.07 14.77
N ALA A 87 6.61 -3.13 14.45
CA ALA A 87 8.00 -3.27 14.89
C ALA A 87 8.95 -2.38 14.07
N MET A 88 9.98 -1.85 14.74
CA MET A 88 11.09 -1.14 14.11
C MET A 88 12.37 -1.95 14.33
N ALA A 89 13.26 -1.95 13.33
CA ALA A 89 14.62 -2.42 13.49
C ALA A 89 15.57 -1.23 13.58
N ASP A 90 16.46 -1.26 14.58
CA ASP A 90 17.58 -0.33 14.70
C ASP A 90 18.67 -0.75 13.71
N ALA A 91 18.52 -0.39 12.43
CA ALA A 91 19.55 -0.58 11.39
C ALA A 91 19.74 0.68 10.56
#